data_AF-A0A417LA31-F1
#
_entry.id   AF-A0A417LA31-F1
#
_cell.length_a   1.000
_cell.length_b   1.000
_cell.length_c   1.000
_cell.angle_alpha   90.00
_cell.angle_beta   90.00
_cell.angle_gamma   90.00
#
_symmetry.space_group_name_H-M   'P 1'
#
loop_
_entity.id
_entity.type
_entity.pdbx_description
1 polymer ?
#
loop_
_entity_poly.entity_id
_entity_poly.type
_entity_poly.pdbx_seq_one_letter_code
_entity_poly.pdbx_strand_id
1 'polypeptide(L)'
;MKRKRLTASIIALVMSVSLPMTTYAANWYLEDGSVTVNADNSGQTVTQGSGSAVPDEAPVITQRNSSAETSNTITINASENATANVTISNVNIDTSGAAVSTGGKGNVNIELDGTNTLKSGRYHAGLEKSQDGKLTLTDENANGKLIATGGDYGAGIGGDDQGNGKNITITGGEITATGGSHGAGIGGGYYGNGNDITITGGKVTATGGNGAAGIGGGNYKDGNDINIAGGKVTATGGDYGAGIGGGNQGNGKNITITGGEVTAAGGTNGAGIGGGLRKEGEKITVSGDATLKVQGGLTDEWDGAGAGIGNGGRHNGDTGSFIPVNGAETEPATSNLTTGKIEYYAPGADMTKDEPTSTTFGSLVQPEPSSPGKTGAPVEYRMQTSASEPVQGNGKSTGYKAPVQGHFYQVVGQDGKDMIFCTAQKKDVLAIATDSDFAMLTGKMVDIEALRKQGVRRIIFATKRATSTFLLSELLEKRAYGETWSLIHDGENVAFTAVEKMMDISSILTRLQTK
;
A
#
# COMPACT_ATOMS: atom_id res chain seq x y z
N MET A 1 -37.82 57.93 73.60
CA MET A 1 -37.92 56.48 73.29
C MET A 1 -38.71 56.27 72.00
N LYS A 2 -38.04 55.98 70.88
CA LYS A 2 -38.67 55.49 69.64
C LYS A 2 -37.82 54.35 69.09
N ARG A 3 -38.33 53.12 69.20
CA ARG A 3 -37.76 51.91 68.60
C ARG A 3 -38.08 51.92 67.10
N LYS A 4 -37.07 51.86 66.23
CA LYS A 4 -37.25 51.50 64.81
C LYS A 4 -37.01 50.01 64.66
N ARG A 5 -38.02 49.31 64.14
CA ARG A 5 -38.00 47.89 63.79
C ARG A 5 -37.22 47.72 62.48
N LEU A 6 -36.23 46.82 62.45
CA LEU A 6 -35.66 46.30 61.21
C LEU A 6 -36.55 45.16 60.71
N THR A 7 -37.07 45.29 59.50
CA THR A 7 -37.65 44.21 58.71
C THR A 7 -36.53 43.48 57.98
N ALA A 8 -36.31 42.21 58.30
CA ALA A 8 -35.45 41.31 57.53
C ALA A 8 -36.33 40.53 56.54
N SER A 9 -36.13 40.77 55.24
CA SER A 9 -36.71 39.96 54.17
C SER A 9 -35.84 38.72 53.96
N ILE A 10 -36.40 37.55 54.23
CA ILE A 10 -35.78 36.25 53.90
C ILE A 10 -35.99 36.01 52.40
N ILE A 11 -34.91 36.09 51.64
CA ILE A 11 -34.85 35.59 50.26
C ILE A 11 -34.56 34.08 50.37
N ALA A 12 -35.56 33.26 50.07
CA ALA A 12 -35.37 31.82 49.90
C ALA A 12 -34.70 31.57 48.56
N LEU A 13 -33.37 31.43 48.58
CA LEU A 13 -32.58 30.96 47.44
C LEU A 13 -32.79 29.45 47.32
N VAL A 14 -33.66 29.01 46.41
CA VAL A 14 -33.76 27.61 46.02
C VAL A 14 -32.52 27.30 45.17
N MET A 15 -31.44 26.86 45.81
CA MET A 15 -30.35 26.20 45.11
C MET A 15 -30.87 24.82 44.68
N SER A 16 -31.29 24.70 43.42
CA SER A 16 -31.36 23.41 42.75
C SER A 16 -29.94 22.89 42.65
N VAL A 17 -29.53 22.08 43.63
CA VAL A 17 -28.31 21.28 43.54
C VAL A 17 -28.56 20.30 42.41
N SER A 18 -28.10 20.63 41.20
CA SER A 18 -27.97 19.67 40.10
C SER A 18 -26.94 18.66 40.55
N LEU A 19 -27.40 17.57 41.14
CA LEU A 19 -26.57 16.40 41.34
C LEU A 19 -25.97 16.07 39.96
N PRO A 20 -24.65 15.83 39.84
CA PRO A 20 -24.10 15.28 38.62
C PRO A 20 -24.83 13.96 38.38
N MET A 21 -25.69 13.91 37.36
CA MET A 21 -26.23 12.64 36.90
C MET A 21 -25.03 11.84 36.45
N THR A 22 -24.69 10.83 37.22
CA THR A 22 -23.81 9.75 36.78
C THR A 22 -24.59 9.02 35.70
N THR A 23 -24.44 9.47 34.45
CA THR A 23 -25.05 8.85 33.28
C THR A 23 -24.34 7.52 33.06
N TYR A 24 -24.97 6.44 33.51
CA TYR A 24 -24.55 5.09 33.16
C TYR A 24 -24.78 4.89 31.66
N ALA A 25 -23.83 4.25 30.99
CA ALA A 25 -23.98 3.76 29.62
C ALA A 25 -25.29 2.95 29.49
N ALA A 26 -26.24 3.46 28.70
CA ALA A 26 -27.51 2.78 28.48
C ALA A 26 -27.47 1.91 27.23
N ASN A 27 -28.22 0.80 27.24
CA ASN A 27 -28.45 -0.01 26.07
C ASN A 27 -29.61 0.56 25.24
N TRP A 28 -29.34 0.88 23.98
CA TRP A 28 -30.29 1.37 23.00
C TRP A 28 -30.54 0.28 21.95
N TYR A 29 -31.74 -0.30 21.95
CA TYR A 29 -32.08 -1.46 21.13
C TYR A 29 -32.67 -1.04 19.79
N LEU A 30 -32.07 -1.43 18.66
CA LEU A 30 -32.56 -1.04 17.33
C LEU A 30 -33.96 -1.56 17.01
N GLU A 31 -34.50 -2.54 17.74
CA GLU A 31 -35.91 -2.92 17.64
C GLU A 31 -36.87 -1.79 18.05
N ASP A 32 -36.42 -0.83 18.86
CA ASP A 32 -37.22 0.29 19.37
C ASP A 32 -37.15 1.53 18.44
N GLY A 33 -36.41 1.44 17.33
CA GLY A 33 -36.28 2.47 16.30
C GLY A 33 -34.85 2.90 16.03
N SER A 34 -34.65 3.68 14.95
CA SER A 34 -33.35 4.29 14.62
C SER A 34 -32.82 5.14 15.78
N VAL A 35 -31.51 5.11 15.98
CA VAL A 35 -30.81 5.82 17.06
C VAL A 35 -30.00 6.97 16.48
N THR A 36 -30.11 8.15 17.09
CA THR A 36 -29.30 9.32 16.77
C THR A 36 -28.53 9.75 18.01
N VAL A 37 -27.21 9.80 17.92
CA VAL A 37 -26.30 10.33 18.93
C VAL A 37 -25.82 11.70 18.48
N ASN A 38 -25.97 12.71 19.32
CA ASN A 38 -25.48 14.05 19.07
C ASN A 38 -24.56 14.49 20.21
N ALA A 39 -23.33 14.89 19.89
CA ALA A 39 -22.38 15.48 20.81
C ALA A 39 -22.11 16.95 20.48
N ASP A 40 -22.18 17.80 21.49
CA ASP A 40 -21.77 19.20 21.41
C ASP A 40 -21.02 19.63 22.69
N ASN A 41 -20.73 20.92 22.82
CA ASN A 41 -19.96 21.45 23.95
C ASN A 41 -20.70 21.37 25.31
N SER A 42 -21.97 20.97 25.30
CA SER A 42 -22.82 20.78 26.48
C SER A 42 -22.88 19.32 26.92
N GLY A 43 -22.33 18.40 26.12
CA GLY A 43 -22.34 16.96 26.37
C GLY A 43 -22.91 16.15 25.20
N GLN A 44 -23.17 14.87 25.46
CA GLN A 44 -23.72 13.93 24.49
C GLN A 44 -25.16 13.55 24.84
N THR A 45 -26.00 13.46 23.83
CA THR A 45 -27.39 13.01 23.95
C THR A 45 -27.72 11.95 22.92
N VAL A 46 -28.71 11.13 23.25
CA VAL A 46 -29.24 10.08 22.38
C VAL A 46 -30.74 10.27 22.19
N THR A 47 -31.19 10.17 20.95
CA THR A 47 -32.60 10.20 20.56
C THR A 47 -32.90 8.88 19.84
N GLN A 48 -34.05 8.27 20.13
CA GLN A 48 -34.47 7.03 19.47
C GLN A 48 -35.89 7.14 18.94
N GLY A 49 -36.09 6.80 17.67
CA GLY A 49 -37.38 6.93 16.99
C GLY A 49 -37.94 8.35 17.12
N SER A 50 -39.15 8.49 17.66
CA SER A 50 -39.79 9.78 17.96
C SER A 50 -39.63 10.23 19.41
N GLY A 51 -38.71 9.61 20.17
CA GLY A 51 -38.42 9.96 21.55
C GLY A 51 -37.76 11.33 21.72
N SER A 52 -37.69 11.81 22.96
CA SER A 52 -36.91 13.00 23.31
C SER A 52 -35.42 12.66 23.47
N ALA A 53 -34.55 13.63 23.22
CA ALA A 53 -33.12 13.50 23.51
C ALA A 53 -32.88 13.25 25.02
N VAL A 54 -32.05 12.25 25.33
CA VAL A 54 -31.66 11.87 26.69
C VAL A 54 -30.14 11.96 26.83
N PRO A 55 -29.59 12.58 27.89
CA PRO A 55 -28.14 12.57 28.14
C PRO A 55 -27.60 11.15 28.33
N ASP A 56 -26.58 10.80 27.54
CA ASP A 56 -25.85 9.53 27.64
C ASP A 56 -24.45 9.70 27.03
N GLU A 57 -23.42 9.59 27.86
CA GLU A 57 -22.03 9.86 27.47
C GLU A 57 -21.36 8.68 26.77
N ALA A 58 -21.92 7.47 26.91
CA ALA A 58 -21.34 6.24 26.36
C ALA A 58 -22.43 5.21 26.00
N PRO A 59 -23.36 5.54 25.08
CA PRO A 59 -24.43 4.63 24.69
C PRO A 59 -23.90 3.36 24.05
N VAL A 60 -24.53 2.25 24.40
CA VAL A 60 -24.34 0.96 23.72
C VAL A 60 -25.54 0.73 22.81
N ILE A 61 -25.33 0.80 21.50
CA ILE A 61 -26.37 0.55 20.51
C ILE A 61 -26.30 -0.91 20.10
N THR A 62 -27.41 -1.64 20.25
CA THR A 62 -27.43 -3.10 20.09
C THR A 62 -28.76 -3.63 19.54
N GLN A 63 -28.86 -4.94 19.32
CA GLN A 63 -30.09 -5.65 19.03
C GLN A 63 -30.34 -6.75 20.06
N ARG A 64 -31.61 -6.93 20.42
CA ARG A 64 -32.05 -8.09 21.22
C ARG A 64 -31.94 -9.39 20.42
N ASN A 65 -32.19 -9.32 19.11
CA ASN A 65 -32.04 -10.44 18.19
C ASN A 65 -31.19 -10.04 16.97
N SER A 66 -29.87 -10.16 17.11
CA SER A 66 -28.89 -9.84 16.05
C SER A 66 -28.92 -10.80 14.85
N SER A 67 -29.65 -11.93 14.95
CA SER A 67 -29.86 -12.83 13.81
C SER A 67 -30.88 -12.30 12.80
N ALA A 68 -31.71 -11.33 13.19
CA ALA A 68 -32.67 -10.68 12.31
C ALA A 68 -32.13 -9.32 11.83
N GLU A 69 -32.24 -9.08 10.52
CA GLU A 69 -31.92 -7.79 9.92
C GLU A 69 -32.95 -6.73 10.34
N THR A 70 -32.49 -5.50 10.56
CA THR A 70 -33.35 -4.33 10.79
C THR A 70 -33.08 -3.24 9.75
N SER A 71 -34.11 -2.50 9.37
CA SER A 71 -33.97 -1.30 8.53
C SER A 71 -33.67 -0.03 9.33
N ASN A 72 -33.72 -0.12 10.66
CA ASN A 72 -33.41 0.98 11.56
C ASN A 72 -31.91 1.29 11.52
N THR A 73 -31.56 2.56 11.63
CA THR A 73 -30.23 3.09 11.35
C THR A 73 -29.61 3.75 12.57
N ILE A 74 -28.30 4.03 12.48
CA ILE A 74 -27.55 4.76 13.49
C ILE A 74 -26.99 6.04 12.87
N THR A 75 -27.27 7.19 13.48
CA THR A 75 -26.69 8.47 13.09
C THR A 75 -25.86 9.03 14.23
N ILE A 76 -24.61 9.41 13.99
CA ILE A 76 -23.70 9.93 15.01
C ILE A 76 -23.14 11.26 14.56
N ASN A 77 -23.53 12.34 15.23
CA ASN A 77 -23.08 13.70 14.91
C ASN A 77 -22.22 14.27 16.03
N ALA A 78 -21.12 14.91 15.66
CA ALA A 78 -20.30 15.67 16.59
C ALA A 78 -20.11 17.12 16.09
N SER A 79 -20.48 18.08 16.92
CA SER A 79 -20.25 19.51 16.65
C SER A 79 -18.76 19.85 16.74
N GLU A 80 -18.38 20.99 16.19
CA GLU A 80 -16.99 21.48 16.25
C GLU A 80 -16.47 21.50 17.70
N ASN A 81 -15.29 20.93 17.93
CA ASN A 81 -14.65 20.73 19.24
C ASN A 81 -15.35 19.73 20.19
N ALA A 82 -16.37 19.02 19.74
CA ALA A 82 -16.98 17.92 20.49
C ALA A 82 -16.45 16.56 20.01
N THR A 83 -16.63 15.53 20.84
CA THR A 83 -16.38 14.13 20.47
C THR A 83 -17.59 13.30 20.85
N ALA A 84 -18.17 12.58 19.89
CA ALA A 84 -19.19 11.58 20.14
C ALA A 84 -18.52 10.22 20.39
N ASN A 85 -18.88 9.55 21.49
CA ASN A 85 -18.39 8.21 21.83
C ASN A 85 -19.58 7.25 21.85
N VAL A 86 -19.50 6.17 21.07
CA VAL A 86 -20.58 5.19 20.92
C VAL A 86 -19.99 3.79 20.90
N THR A 87 -20.64 2.84 21.56
CA THR A 87 -20.38 1.41 21.32
C THR A 87 -21.46 0.86 20.40
N ILE A 88 -21.08 0.15 19.33
CA ILE A 88 -22.01 -0.69 18.57
C ILE A 88 -21.75 -2.15 18.93
N SER A 89 -22.80 -2.84 19.37
CA SER A 89 -22.71 -4.23 19.84
C SER A 89 -23.73 -5.11 19.15
N ASN A 90 -23.27 -6.11 18.42
CA ASN A 90 -24.13 -7.12 17.80
C ASN A 90 -25.27 -6.53 16.93
N VAL A 91 -25.00 -5.48 16.16
CA VAL A 91 -26.00 -4.92 15.23
C VAL A 91 -25.98 -5.64 13.88
N ASN A 92 -27.12 -5.71 13.22
CA ASN A 92 -27.35 -6.34 11.92
C ASN A 92 -28.36 -5.48 11.13
N ILE A 93 -27.84 -4.48 10.43
CA ILE A 93 -28.62 -3.47 9.72
C ILE A 93 -28.58 -3.77 8.22
N ASP A 94 -29.76 -3.86 7.61
CA ASP A 94 -29.94 -3.89 6.15
C ASP A 94 -31.03 -2.88 5.79
N THR A 95 -30.62 -1.79 5.14
CA THR A 95 -31.46 -0.62 4.92
C THR A 95 -31.27 -0.02 3.54
N SER A 96 -32.24 0.77 3.09
CA SER A 96 -32.13 1.52 1.83
C SER A 96 -31.32 2.82 1.95
N GLY A 97 -30.97 3.25 3.17
CA GLY A 97 -30.13 4.42 3.44
C GLY A 97 -28.72 4.02 3.90
N ALA A 98 -28.03 4.91 4.62
CA ALA A 98 -26.82 4.56 5.35
C ALA A 98 -27.18 3.77 6.63
N ALA A 99 -26.63 2.57 6.79
CA ALA A 99 -26.81 1.75 7.99
C ALA A 99 -26.27 2.47 9.23
N VAL A 100 -25.05 3.01 9.12
CA VAL A 100 -24.46 3.92 10.08
C VAL A 100 -23.94 5.14 9.32
N SER A 101 -24.27 6.34 9.80
CA SER A 101 -23.72 7.59 9.28
C SER A 101 -23.05 8.39 10.37
N THR A 102 -21.91 9.00 10.04
CA THR A 102 -21.18 9.91 10.92
C THR A 102 -21.05 11.28 10.27
N GLY A 103 -21.23 12.33 11.06
CA GLY A 103 -21.29 13.70 10.54
C GLY A 103 -20.85 14.78 11.52
N GLY A 104 -20.74 15.99 10.99
CA GLY A 104 -20.29 17.17 11.73
C GLY A 104 -18.77 17.41 11.64
N LYS A 105 -18.32 18.44 12.35
CA LYS A 105 -16.90 18.86 12.38
C LYS A 105 -16.12 18.27 13.56
N GLY A 106 -16.83 17.74 14.56
CA GLY A 106 -16.23 17.08 15.72
C GLY A 106 -15.83 15.64 15.41
N ASN A 107 -15.22 14.98 16.39
CA ASN A 107 -14.75 13.61 16.23
C ASN A 107 -15.84 12.60 16.61
N VAL A 108 -15.84 11.45 15.96
CA VAL A 108 -16.70 10.31 16.27
C VAL A 108 -15.80 9.12 16.57
N ASN A 109 -15.97 8.53 17.75
CA ASN A 109 -15.31 7.30 18.17
C ASN A 109 -16.37 6.21 18.29
N ILE A 110 -16.15 5.11 17.57
CA ILE A 110 -16.99 3.92 17.63
C ILE A 110 -16.15 2.77 18.19
N GLU A 111 -16.56 2.29 19.36
CA GLU A 111 -16.09 1.03 19.93
C GLU A 111 -16.91 -0.12 19.33
N LEU A 112 -16.21 -1.12 18.80
CA LEU A 112 -16.80 -2.31 18.22
C LEU A 112 -16.89 -3.40 19.27
N ASP A 113 -18.08 -3.92 19.52
CA ASP A 113 -18.30 -5.07 20.38
C ASP A 113 -19.12 -6.15 19.66
N GLY A 114 -18.76 -7.43 19.84
CA GLY A 114 -19.42 -8.53 19.15
C GLY A 114 -19.39 -8.40 17.61
N THR A 115 -20.39 -8.98 16.92
CA THR A 115 -20.43 -8.96 15.45
C THR A 115 -21.42 -7.94 14.91
N ASN A 116 -20.91 -6.91 14.25
CA ASN A 116 -21.70 -5.83 13.67
C ASN A 116 -21.73 -5.95 12.14
N THR A 117 -22.91 -6.07 11.55
CA THR A 117 -23.14 -6.17 10.10
C THR A 117 -23.92 -4.95 9.62
N LEU A 118 -23.30 -4.18 8.72
CA LEU A 118 -23.85 -2.94 8.18
C LEU A 118 -23.98 -3.08 6.66
N LYS A 119 -25.21 -3.09 6.15
CA LYS A 119 -25.51 -3.08 4.72
C LYS A 119 -26.35 -1.84 4.40
N SER A 120 -25.78 -1.00 3.56
CA SER A 120 -26.41 0.25 3.15
C SER A 120 -27.03 0.13 1.77
N GLY A 121 -27.99 1.01 1.49
CA GLY A 121 -28.64 1.09 0.20
C GLY A 121 -27.79 1.79 -0.84
N ARG A 122 -28.34 1.86 -2.06
CA ARG A 122 -27.73 2.55 -3.20
C ARG A 122 -27.29 3.97 -2.80
N TYR A 123 -26.12 4.37 -3.28
CA TYR A 123 -25.44 5.64 -3.03
C TYR A 123 -24.81 5.79 -1.64
N HIS A 124 -24.99 4.84 -0.72
CA HIS A 124 -24.52 4.97 0.65
C HIS A 124 -23.40 3.99 0.99
N ALA A 125 -22.43 4.46 1.77
CA ALA A 125 -21.41 3.59 2.32
C ALA A 125 -21.98 2.71 3.45
N GLY A 126 -21.41 1.51 3.64
CA GLY A 126 -21.82 0.59 4.71
C GLY A 126 -21.71 1.26 6.09
N LEU A 127 -20.57 1.90 6.33
CA LEU A 127 -20.40 2.91 7.36
C LEU A 127 -20.03 4.23 6.68
N GLU A 128 -20.98 5.15 6.63
CA GLU A 128 -20.84 6.42 5.93
C GLU A 128 -20.14 7.47 6.78
N LYS A 129 -19.09 8.04 6.20
CA LYS A 129 -18.32 9.12 6.77
C LYS A 129 -18.52 10.38 5.95
N SER A 130 -19.30 11.31 6.51
CA SER A 130 -19.55 12.63 5.92
C SER A 130 -18.78 13.73 6.67
N GLN A 131 -18.63 14.89 6.02
CA GLN A 131 -18.08 16.12 6.62
C GLN A 131 -16.62 16.00 7.12
N ASP A 132 -16.14 17.02 7.85
CA ASP A 132 -14.72 17.20 8.18
C ASP A 132 -14.26 16.45 9.44
N GLY A 133 -15.17 16.06 10.34
CA GLY A 133 -14.86 15.36 11.58
C GLY A 133 -14.01 14.11 11.39
N LYS A 134 -13.27 13.67 12.41
CA LYS A 134 -12.53 12.40 12.36
C LYS A 134 -13.41 11.23 12.78
N LEU A 135 -13.38 10.12 12.04
CA LEU A 135 -13.94 8.84 12.48
C LEU A 135 -12.82 7.94 13.01
N THR A 136 -12.98 7.44 14.23
CA THR A 136 -12.10 6.44 14.84
C THR A 136 -12.89 5.16 15.11
N LEU A 137 -12.44 4.04 14.56
CA LEU A 137 -12.92 2.70 14.87
C LEU A 137 -11.93 2.01 15.81
N THR A 138 -12.41 1.54 16.95
CA THR A 138 -11.60 0.89 17.99
C THR A 138 -12.27 -0.41 18.47
N ASP A 139 -11.47 -1.24 19.14
CA ASP A 139 -11.84 -2.51 19.75
C ASP A 139 -10.88 -2.73 20.93
N GLU A 140 -11.19 -2.11 22.06
CA GLU A 140 -10.36 -2.17 23.26
C GLU A 140 -10.43 -3.54 23.93
N ASN A 141 -11.55 -4.24 23.78
CA ASN A 141 -11.79 -5.53 24.42
C ASN A 141 -11.39 -6.75 23.55
N ALA A 142 -10.90 -6.51 22.34
CA ALA A 142 -10.43 -7.49 21.36
C ALA A 142 -11.50 -8.53 20.94
N ASN A 143 -12.77 -8.14 20.94
CA ASN A 143 -13.89 -8.98 20.52
C ASN A 143 -14.71 -8.37 19.35
N GLY A 144 -14.40 -7.13 18.98
CA GLY A 144 -15.15 -6.35 18.02
C GLY A 144 -14.93 -6.80 16.58
N LYS A 145 -16.04 -7.09 15.90
CA LYS A 145 -16.07 -7.37 14.46
C LYS A 145 -17.02 -6.43 13.74
N LEU A 146 -16.57 -5.92 12.59
CA LEU A 146 -17.35 -5.08 11.70
C LEU A 146 -17.35 -5.66 10.28
N ILE A 147 -18.54 -5.89 9.72
CA ILE A 147 -18.76 -6.22 8.32
C ILE A 147 -19.52 -5.05 7.71
N ALA A 148 -18.84 -4.20 6.94
CA ALA A 148 -19.43 -3.01 6.33
C ALA A 148 -19.50 -3.17 4.81
N THR A 149 -20.71 -3.14 4.26
CA THR A 149 -20.99 -3.32 2.83
C THR A 149 -21.68 -2.08 2.28
N GLY A 150 -21.01 -1.38 1.37
CA GLY A 150 -21.61 -0.26 0.65
C GLY A 150 -22.66 -0.74 -0.34
N GLY A 151 -23.72 0.05 -0.52
CA GLY A 151 -24.60 -0.13 -1.67
C GLY A 151 -23.91 0.36 -2.94
N ASP A 152 -24.56 0.18 -4.10
CA ASP A 152 -24.05 0.69 -5.38
C ASP A 152 -23.53 2.13 -5.26
N TYR A 153 -22.29 2.37 -5.70
CA TYR A 153 -21.56 3.64 -5.63
C TYR A 153 -21.06 4.08 -4.24
N GLY A 154 -21.42 3.40 -3.16
CA GLY A 154 -20.92 3.68 -1.81
C GLY A 154 -19.69 2.85 -1.43
N ALA A 155 -18.82 3.40 -0.59
CA ALA A 155 -17.70 2.66 -0.02
C ALA A 155 -18.15 1.60 1.01
N GLY A 156 -17.30 0.64 1.37
CA GLY A 156 -17.56 -0.19 2.55
C GLY A 156 -17.56 0.67 3.82
N ILE A 157 -16.48 1.41 4.03
CA ILE A 157 -16.32 2.42 5.07
C ILE A 157 -15.79 3.70 4.42
N GLY A 158 -16.52 4.80 4.53
CA GLY A 158 -16.09 6.08 3.99
C GLY A 158 -17.19 6.82 3.23
N GLY A 159 -16.90 7.27 2.01
CA GLY A 159 -17.77 8.17 1.27
C GLY A 159 -19.00 7.50 0.63
N ASP A 160 -20.08 8.26 0.55
CA ASP A 160 -21.25 8.04 -0.30
C ASP A 160 -20.92 8.30 -1.79
N ASP A 161 -21.90 8.20 -2.69
CA ASP A 161 -21.72 8.57 -4.10
C ASP A 161 -21.18 10.00 -4.22
N GLN A 162 -20.06 10.15 -4.93
CA GLN A 162 -19.26 11.39 -5.08
C GLN A 162 -18.65 11.92 -3.77
N GLY A 163 -18.89 11.24 -2.65
CA GLY A 163 -18.37 11.55 -1.34
C GLY A 163 -16.92 11.10 -1.15
N ASN A 164 -16.11 11.99 -0.59
CA ASN A 164 -14.75 11.61 -0.19
C ASN A 164 -14.78 10.80 1.10
N GLY A 165 -14.08 9.67 1.14
CA GLY A 165 -13.77 8.99 2.40
C GLY A 165 -12.51 9.56 2.98
N LYS A 166 -12.65 10.47 3.95
CA LYS A 166 -11.51 11.14 4.59
C LYS A 166 -11.56 11.14 6.12
N ASN A 167 -10.40 11.32 6.74
CA ASN A 167 -10.20 11.38 8.19
C ASN A 167 -10.71 10.11 8.90
N ILE A 168 -10.31 8.95 8.37
CA ILE A 168 -10.70 7.64 8.90
C ILE A 168 -9.50 7.07 9.66
N THR A 169 -9.71 6.61 10.89
CA THR A 169 -8.70 5.92 11.68
C THR A 169 -9.23 4.60 12.20
N ILE A 170 -8.46 3.54 12.01
CA ILE A 170 -8.73 2.20 12.53
C ILE A 170 -7.60 1.84 13.49
N THR A 171 -7.93 1.61 14.76
CA THR A 171 -6.97 1.23 15.80
C THR A 171 -7.08 -0.22 16.24
N GLY A 172 -8.23 -0.86 16.00
CA GLY A 172 -8.52 -2.23 16.42
C GLY A 172 -9.69 -2.87 15.65
N GLY A 173 -10.01 -4.12 16.00
CA GLY A 173 -11.16 -4.86 15.47
C GLY A 173 -10.82 -5.81 14.33
N GLU A 174 -11.70 -6.79 14.10
CA GLU A 174 -11.79 -7.53 12.84
C GLU A 174 -12.74 -6.81 11.88
N ILE A 175 -12.17 -6.09 10.90
CA ILE A 175 -12.93 -5.27 9.97
C ILE A 175 -12.91 -5.90 8.57
N THR A 176 -14.09 -6.12 8.01
CA THR A 176 -14.29 -6.48 6.60
C THR A 176 -15.10 -5.38 5.94
N ALA A 177 -14.47 -4.62 5.05
CA ALA A 177 -15.07 -3.49 4.34
C ALA A 177 -15.14 -3.80 2.84
N THR A 178 -16.35 -3.84 2.29
CA THR A 178 -16.60 -4.15 0.88
C THR A 178 -17.33 -2.97 0.24
N GLY A 179 -16.69 -2.36 -0.77
CA GLY A 179 -17.34 -1.32 -1.56
C GLY A 179 -18.46 -1.90 -2.42
N GLY A 180 -19.53 -1.14 -2.61
CA GLY A 180 -20.48 -1.42 -3.67
C GLY A 180 -19.88 -1.13 -5.05
N SER A 181 -20.65 -1.28 -6.13
CA SER A 181 -20.14 -1.00 -7.49
C SER A 181 -19.46 0.38 -7.53
N HIS A 182 -18.18 0.44 -7.92
CA HIS A 182 -17.37 1.67 -8.01
C HIS A 182 -16.98 2.37 -6.71
N GLY A 183 -17.37 1.85 -5.54
CA GLY A 183 -16.93 2.34 -4.23
C GLY A 183 -15.70 1.61 -3.72
N ALA A 184 -14.82 2.30 -2.98
CA ALA A 184 -13.67 1.68 -2.34
C ALA A 184 -14.10 0.74 -1.20
N GLY A 185 -13.24 -0.21 -0.81
CA GLY A 185 -13.45 -0.95 0.43
C GLY A 185 -13.43 0.00 1.63
N ILE A 186 -12.32 0.73 1.79
CA ILE A 186 -12.17 1.83 2.75
C ILE A 186 -11.72 3.07 2.01
N GLY A 187 -12.50 4.14 2.04
CA GLY A 187 -12.18 5.41 1.37
C GLY A 187 -13.35 5.97 0.58
N GLY A 188 -13.11 6.44 -0.64
CA GLY A 188 -14.11 7.18 -1.43
C GLY A 188 -15.22 6.30 -2.00
N GLY A 189 -16.43 6.87 -2.12
CA GLY A 189 -17.47 6.30 -2.99
C GLY A 189 -17.16 6.57 -4.46
N TYR A 190 -18.09 6.28 -5.37
CA TYR A 190 -17.91 6.54 -6.80
C TYR A 190 -17.60 8.02 -7.04
N TYR A 191 -16.55 8.35 -7.81
CA TYR A 191 -16.09 9.74 -7.92
C TYR A 191 -15.72 10.44 -6.60
N GLY A 192 -15.51 9.70 -5.51
CA GLY A 192 -14.96 10.19 -4.25
C GLY A 192 -13.47 9.87 -4.09
N ASN A 193 -12.68 10.80 -3.56
CA ASN A 193 -11.30 10.52 -3.17
C ASN A 193 -11.25 9.76 -1.84
N GLY A 194 -10.22 8.92 -1.65
CA GLY A 194 -9.90 8.34 -0.35
C GLY A 194 -8.64 8.99 0.20
N ASN A 195 -8.79 9.86 1.20
CA ASN A 195 -7.67 10.65 1.73
C ASN A 195 -7.57 10.52 3.25
N ASP A 196 -6.41 10.75 3.85
CA ASP A 196 -6.25 10.81 5.32
C ASP A 196 -6.80 9.55 6.03
N ILE A 197 -6.39 8.39 5.52
CA ILE A 197 -6.78 7.07 6.04
C ILE A 197 -5.62 6.53 6.88
N THR A 198 -5.86 6.26 8.16
CA THR A 198 -4.84 5.74 9.07
C THR A 198 -5.26 4.40 9.64
N ILE A 199 -4.39 3.39 9.57
CA ILE A 199 -4.57 2.09 10.21
C ILE A 199 -3.39 1.85 11.14
N THR A 200 -3.64 1.75 12.44
CA THR A 200 -2.59 1.49 13.45
C THR A 200 -2.70 0.11 14.08
N GLY A 201 -3.81 -0.62 13.85
CA GLY A 201 -4.04 -1.93 14.42
C GLY A 201 -5.27 -2.63 13.81
N GLY A 202 -5.62 -3.77 14.39
CA GLY A 202 -6.73 -4.62 13.94
C GLY A 202 -6.37 -5.59 12.81
N LYS A 203 -7.35 -6.43 12.44
CA LYS A 203 -7.33 -7.28 11.25
C LYS A 203 -8.29 -6.67 10.23
N VAL A 204 -7.74 -6.02 9.21
CA VAL A 204 -8.52 -5.25 8.23
C VAL A 204 -8.48 -5.95 6.88
N THR A 205 -9.65 -6.24 6.33
CA THR A 205 -9.83 -6.74 4.96
C THR A 205 -10.67 -5.73 4.19
N ALA A 206 -10.11 -5.12 3.15
CA ALA A 206 -10.76 -4.08 2.37
C ALA A 206 -10.79 -4.48 0.89
N THR A 207 -11.99 -4.59 0.32
CA THR A 207 -12.21 -4.99 -1.08
C THR A 207 -12.96 -3.89 -1.82
N GLY A 208 -12.34 -3.38 -2.89
CA GLY A 208 -12.96 -2.38 -3.76
C GLY A 208 -13.99 -3.01 -4.69
N GLY A 209 -15.05 -2.25 -5.01
CA GLY A 209 -15.93 -2.58 -6.12
C GLY A 209 -15.26 -2.35 -7.47
N ASN A 210 -15.95 -2.70 -8.57
CA ASN A 210 -15.42 -2.51 -9.93
C ASN A 210 -14.85 -1.10 -10.13
N GLY A 211 -13.60 -0.99 -10.57
CA GLY A 211 -12.99 0.31 -10.80
C GLY A 211 -12.44 1.03 -9.57
N ALA A 212 -12.58 0.50 -8.36
CA ALA A 212 -12.22 1.18 -7.12
C ALA A 212 -11.09 0.48 -6.36
N ALA A 213 -10.40 1.22 -5.49
CA ALA A 213 -9.33 0.68 -4.67
C ALA A 213 -9.85 -0.18 -3.51
N GLY A 214 -9.02 -1.10 -3.02
CA GLY A 214 -9.28 -1.76 -1.73
C GLY A 214 -9.29 -0.73 -0.60
N ILE A 215 -8.18 0.01 -0.47
CA ILE A 215 -8.05 1.16 0.44
C ILE A 215 -7.64 2.38 -0.38
N GLY A 216 -8.47 3.43 -0.39
CA GLY A 216 -8.18 4.68 -1.08
C GLY A 216 -9.33 5.17 -1.96
N GLY A 217 -9.03 5.50 -3.21
CA GLY A 217 -9.97 6.18 -4.11
C GLY A 217 -11.10 5.28 -4.61
N GLY A 218 -12.29 5.88 -4.75
CA GLY A 218 -13.33 5.29 -5.58
C GLY A 218 -12.98 5.39 -7.06
N ASN A 219 -13.84 4.85 -7.92
CA ASN A 219 -13.59 4.85 -9.36
C ASN A 219 -13.42 6.27 -9.93
N TYR A 220 -12.43 6.47 -10.80
CA TYR A 220 -11.97 7.75 -11.35
C TYR A 220 -11.34 8.73 -10.37
N LYS A 221 -10.98 8.29 -9.15
CA LYS A 221 -10.45 9.18 -8.12
C LYS A 221 -9.22 8.66 -7.40
N ASP A 222 -8.51 9.63 -6.86
CA ASP A 222 -7.22 9.43 -6.21
C ASP A 222 -7.42 8.80 -4.83
N GLY A 223 -6.42 8.01 -4.43
CA GLY A 223 -6.24 7.59 -3.04
C GLY A 223 -4.93 8.15 -2.52
N ASN A 224 -5.01 9.12 -1.61
CA ASN A 224 -3.84 9.83 -1.11
C ASN A 224 -3.73 9.78 0.41
N ASP A 225 -2.54 10.07 0.93
CA ASP A 225 -2.32 10.29 2.37
C ASP A 225 -2.82 9.09 3.20
N ILE A 226 -2.40 7.90 2.79
CA ILE A 226 -2.74 6.62 3.43
C ILE A 226 -1.57 6.20 4.30
N ASN A 227 -1.82 6.01 5.60
CA ASN A 227 -0.81 5.63 6.58
C ASN A 227 -1.17 4.30 7.26
N ILE A 228 -0.32 3.29 7.12
CA ILE A 228 -0.45 1.99 7.80
C ILE A 228 0.74 1.82 8.75
N ALA A 229 0.47 1.91 10.05
CA ALA A 229 1.48 1.82 11.09
C ALA A 229 1.47 0.48 11.85
N GLY A 230 0.45 -0.36 11.62
CA GLY A 230 0.31 -1.65 12.29
C GLY A 230 -0.90 -2.45 11.81
N GLY A 231 -1.15 -3.58 12.48
CA GLY A 231 -2.25 -4.49 12.17
C GLY A 231 -1.92 -5.52 11.09
N LYS A 232 -2.90 -6.38 10.78
CA LYS A 232 -2.90 -7.29 9.64
C LYS A 232 -3.86 -6.75 8.59
N VAL A 233 -3.34 -6.17 7.52
CA VAL A 233 -4.11 -5.49 6.48
C VAL A 233 -4.08 -6.28 5.19
N THR A 234 -5.26 -6.58 4.63
CA THR A 234 -5.42 -7.15 3.30
C THR A 234 -6.26 -6.19 2.48
N ALA A 235 -5.70 -5.68 1.39
CA ALA A 235 -6.36 -4.72 0.51
C ALA A 235 -6.37 -5.24 -0.92
N THR A 236 -7.56 -5.35 -1.50
CA THR A 236 -7.77 -5.87 -2.85
C THR A 236 -8.56 -4.87 -3.67
N GLY A 237 -7.96 -4.40 -4.76
CA GLY A 237 -8.64 -3.53 -5.73
C GLY A 237 -9.68 -4.30 -6.52
N GLY A 238 -10.78 -3.64 -6.87
CA GLY A 238 -11.63 -4.13 -7.97
C GLY A 238 -10.93 -3.90 -9.32
N ASP A 239 -11.53 -4.35 -10.42
CA ASP A 239 -10.96 -4.17 -11.77
C ASP A 239 -10.41 -2.76 -11.97
N TYR A 240 -9.19 -2.61 -12.48
CA TYR A 240 -8.52 -1.32 -12.73
C TYR A 240 -8.13 -0.50 -11.50
N GLY A 241 -8.57 -0.89 -10.29
CA GLY A 241 -8.24 -0.24 -9.03
C GLY A 241 -7.00 -0.83 -8.37
N ALA A 242 -6.28 0.00 -7.62
CA ALA A 242 -5.15 -0.45 -6.82
C ALA A 242 -5.60 -1.25 -5.59
N GLY A 243 -4.74 -2.11 -5.04
CA GLY A 243 -4.96 -2.67 -3.71
C GLY A 243 -5.03 -1.55 -2.66
N ILE A 244 -3.98 -0.74 -2.60
CA ILE A 244 -3.88 0.47 -1.78
C ILE A 244 -3.51 1.66 -2.68
N GLY A 245 -4.35 2.68 -2.75
CA GLY A 245 -4.11 3.89 -3.53
C GLY A 245 -5.29 4.28 -4.43
N GLY A 246 -5.03 4.55 -5.70
CA GLY A 246 -6.03 5.09 -6.63
C GLY A 246 -7.06 4.06 -7.13
N GLY A 247 -8.29 4.51 -7.38
CA GLY A 247 -9.22 3.79 -8.25
C GLY A 247 -8.77 3.84 -9.71
N ASN A 248 -9.52 3.23 -10.64
CA ASN A 248 -9.31 3.37 -12.08
C ASN A 248 -9.13 4.85 -12.45
N GLN A 249 -8.12 5.21 -13.24
CA GLN A 249 -7.79 6.60 -13.58
C GLN A 249 -7.55 7.54 -12.39
N GLY A 250 -7.40 7.01 -11.17
CA GLY A 250 -6.89 7.69 -9.99
C GLY A 250 -5.42 7.41 -9.70
N ASN A 251 -4.71 8.41 -9.19
CA ASN A 251 -3.35 8.28 -8.69
C ASN A 251 -3.35 7.70 -7.27
N GLY A 252 -2.26 7.04 -6.89
CA GLY A 252 -1.96 6.72 -5.50
C GLY A 252 -0.78 7.56 -5.02
N LYS A 253 -0.97 8.48 -4.09
CA LYS A 253 0.13 9.37 -3.63
C LYS A 253 0.27 9.43 -2.11
N ASN A 254 1.49 9.65 -1.64
CA ASN A 254 1.80 9.79 -0.21
C ASN A 254 1.31 8.58 0.62
N ILE A 255 1.65 7.37 0.16
CA ILE A 255 1.31 6.13 0.86
C ILE A 255 2.49 5.76 1.76
N THR A 256 2.25 5.66 3.05
CA THR A 256 3.27 5.37 4.07
C THR A 256 2.92 4.09 4.82
N ILE A 257 3.85 3.14 4.86
CA ILE A 257 3.70 1.91 5.62
C ILE A 257 4.91 1.77 6.55
N THR A 258 4.70 1.92 7.86
CA THR A 258 5.77 1.92 8.87
C THR A 258 5.79 0.68 9.74
N GLY A 259 4.74 -0.16 9.67
CA GLY A 259 4.63 -1.40 10.45
C GLY A 259 3.46 -2.28 9.98
N GLY A 260 3.30 -3.44 10.62
CA GLY A 260 2.22 -4.39 10.35
C GLY A 260 2.51 -5.41 9.25
N GLU A 261 1.57 -6.35 9.08
CA GLU A 261 1.54 -7.35 8.00
C GLU A 261 0.56 -6.87 6.93
N VAL A 262 1.05 -6.44 5.77
CA VAL A 262 0.24 -5.85 4.70
C VAL A 262 0.28 -6.72 3.46
N THR A 263 -0.89 -7.14 2.97
CA THR A 263 -1.06 -7.77 1.67
C THR A 263 -1.85 -6.83 0.77
N ALA A 264 -1.26 -6.40 -0.34
CA ALA A 264 -1.88 -5.47 -1.27
C ALA A 264 -1.89 -6.04 -2.70
N ALA A 265 -3.09 -6.28 -3.22
CA ALA A 265 -3.31 -6.85 -4.54
C ALA A 265 -4.13 -5.90 -5.41
N GLY A 266 -3.57 -5.49 -6.54
CA GLY A 266 -4.31 -4.74 -7.54
C GLY A 266 -5.35 -5.61 -8.25
N GLY A 267 -6.51 -5.03 -8.58
CA GLY A 267 -7.39 -5.62 -9.58
C GLY A 267 -6.79 -5.47 -10.98
N THR A 268 -7.40 -6.03 -12.02
CA THR A 268 -6.88 -6.04 -13.41
C THR A 268 -6.23 -4.70 -13.80
N ASN A 269 -4.98 -4.72 -14.27
CA ASN A 269 -4.11 -3.55 -14.56
C ASN A 269 -3.81 -2.57 -13.40
N GLY A 270 -4.46 -2.64 -12.25
CA GLY A 270 -4.18 -1.78 -11.09
C GLY A 270 -2.91 -2.19 -10.34
N ALA A 271 -2.24 -1.25 -9.68
CA ALA A 271 -1.07 -1.56 -8.86
C ALA A 271 -1.45 -2.31 -7.57
N GLY A 272 -0.53 -3.07 -6.97
CA GLY A 272 -0.69 -3.56 -5.60
C GLY A 272 -0.79 -2.37 -4.64
N ILE A 273 0.22 -1.50 -4.68
CA ILE A 273 0.24 -0.21 -3.97
C ILE A 273 0.57 0.90 -4.97
N GLY A 274 -0.30 1.89 -5.12
CA GLY A 274 -0.07 3.06 -5.97
C GLY A 274 -1.24 3.40 -6.88
N GLY A 275 -0.97 3.58 -8.18
CA GLY A 275 -1.96 4.06 -9.15
C GLY A 275 -2.94 2.98 -9.62
N GLY A 276 -4.16 3.41 -9.96
CA GLY A 276 -5.06 2.60 -10.79
C GLY A 276 -4.62 2.60 -12.25
N LEU A 277 -5.40 1.96 -13.12
CA LEU A 277 -5.14 1.84 -14.56
C LEU A 277 -4.70 3.18 -15.18
N ARG A 278 -3.56 3.15 -15.88
CA ARG A 278 -2.93 4.29 -16.58
C ARG A 278 -2.55 5.47 -15.70
N LYS A 279 -2.39 5.26 -14.38
CA LYS A 279 -2.03 6.32 -13.43
C LYS A 279 -0.84 5.95 -12.59
N GLU A 280 -0.33 6.98 -11.94
CA GLU A 280 0.96 6.94 -11.26
C GLU A 280 0.80 6.63 -9.77
N GLY A 281 1.73 5.83 -9.26
CA GLY A 281 1.99 5.68 -7.83
C GLY A 281 3.18 6.56 -7.46
N GLU A 282 2.98 7.57 -6.61
CA GLU A 282 4.05 8.52 -6.26
C GLU A 282 4.24 8.62 -4.75
N LYS A 283 5.50 8.84 -4.33
CA LYS A 283 5.86 9.05 -2.91
C LYS A 283 5.36 7.92 -2.00
N ILE A 284 5.73 6.70 -2.35
CA ILE A 284 5.45 5.52 -1.56
C ILE A 284 6.64 5.28 -0.63
N THR A 285 6.39 5.19 0.67
CA THR A 285 7.41 5.03 1.71
C THR A 285 7.12 3.76 2.50
N VAL A 286 8.12 2.89 2.64
CA VAL A 286 8.02 1.67 3.44
C VAL A 286 9.19 1.65 4.41
N SER A 287 8.91 1.57 5.71
CA SER A 287 9.92 1.73 6.75
C SER A 287 9.58 0.92 8.01
N GLY A 288 10.45 0.99 9.02
CA GLY A 288 10.26 0.30 10.29
C GLY A 288 10.30 -1.23 10.11
N ASP A 289 9.36 -1.91 10.75
CA ASP A 289 9.23 -3.37 10.78
C ASP A 289 8.15 -3.90 9.83
N ALA A 290 7.66 -3.06 8.91
CA ALA A 290 6.60 -3.41 7.98
C ALA A 290 6.94 -4.66 7.15
N THR A 291 6.00 -5.61 7.10
CA THR A 291 6.10 -6.82 6.28
C THR A 291 5.03 -6.79 5.20
N LEU A 292 5.45 -6.70 3.95
CA LEU A 292 4.55 -6.52 2.81
C LEU A 292 4.58 -7.73 1.86
N LYS A 293 3.41 -8.07 1.33
CA LYS A 293 3.22 -8.85 0.11
C LYS A 293 2.49 -7.99 -0.91
N VAL A 294 3.11 -7.76 -2.06
CA VAL A 294 2.59 -6.84 -3.08
C VAL A 294 2.48 -7.53 -4.43
N GLN A 295 1.36 -7.29 -5.10
CA GLN A 295 1.06 -7.87 -6.39
C GLN A 295 0.24 -6.91 -7.23
N GLY A 296 0.73 -6.59 -8.42
CA GLY A 296 -0.06 -5.87 -9.42
C GLY A 296 -1.12 -6.77 -10.06
N GLY A 297 -2.17 -6.15 -10.59
CA GLY A 297 -3.20 -6.83 -11.35
C GLY A 297 -2.70 -7.39 -12.68
N LEU A 298 -3.41 -8.39 -13.19
CA LEU A 298 -3.14 -9.01 -14.48
C LEU A 298 -3.20 -8.01 -15.65
N THR A 299 -2.51 -8.35 -16.74
CA THR A 299 -2.66 -7.68 -18.04
C THR A 299 -3.99 -8.07 -18.69
N ASP A 300 -4.53 -7.23 -19.56
CA ASP A 300 -5.62 -7.58 -20.46
C ASP A 300 -5.20 -7.40 -21.93
N GLU A 301 -6.15 -7.42 -22.87
CA GLU A 301 -5.89 -7.27 -24.31
C GLU A 301 -5.38 -5.87 -24.70
N TRP A 302 -5.61 -4.87 -23.85
CA TRP A 302 -5.38 -3.47 -24.15
C TRP A 302 -4.19 -2.94 -23.37
N ASP A 303 -4.20 -3.13 -22.06
CA ASP A 303 -3.29 -2.55 -21.08
C ASP A 303 -2.47 -3.61 -20.36
N GLY A 304 -1.24 -3.23 -19.98
CA GLY A 304 -0.32 -4.10 -19.27
C GLY A 304 -0.75 -4.43 -17.84
N ALA A 305 0.01 -5.29 -17.18
CA ALA A 305 -0.18 -5.57 -15.76
C ALA A 305 0.15 -4.34 -14.90
N GLY A 306 -0.45 -4.24 -13.71
CA GLY A 306 -0.04 -3.24 -12.72
C GLY A 306 1.30 -3.57 -12.08
N ALA A 307 1.96 -2.57 -11.50
CA ALA A 307 3.14 -2.76 -10.66
C ALA A 307 2.76 -3.40 -9.30
N GLY A 308 3.71 -4.09 -8.64
CA GLY A 308 3.57 -4.42 -7.24
C GLY A 308 3.47 -3.16 -6.38
N ILE A 309 4.43 -2.24 -6.56
CA ILE A 309 4.43 -0.90 -5.97
C ILE A 309 4.72 0.12 -7.06
N GLY A 310 3.79 1.02 -7.36
CA GLY A 310 3.97 2.06 -8.36
C GLY A 310 2.76 2.26 -9.25
N ASN A 311 2.97 2.21 -10.56
CA ASN A 311 1.94 2.63 -11.51
C ASN A 311 0.97 1.51 -11.84
N GLY A 312 -0.23 1.90 -12.26
CA GLY A 312 -1.10 1.01 -13.01
C GLY A 312 -0.52 0.71 -14.40
N GLY A 313 -0.95 -0.42 -14.96
CA GLY A 313 -0.69 -0.78 -16.34
C GLY A 313 -1.29 0.22 -17.31
N ARG A 314 -0.74 0.24 -18.53
CA ARG A 314 -1.16 1.13 -19.60
C ARG A 314 -0.96 0.49 -20.96
N HIS A 315 -1.21 1.24 -22.02
CA HIS A 315 -0.80 0.87 -23.37
C HIS A 315 0.05 1.95 -24.02
N ASN A 316 0.74 1.60 -25.10
CA ASN A 316 1.53 2.54 -25.88
C ASN A 316 0.67 3.27 -26.93
N GLY A 317 0.39 4.56 -26.72
CA GLY A 317 -0.15 5.49 -27.73
C GLY A 317 -1.68 5.56 -27.84
N ASP A 318 -2.18 6.65 -28.44
CA ASP A 318 -3.62 6.99 -28.48
C ASP A 318 -4.40 6.39 -29.67
N THR A 319 -3.73 5.88 -30.72
CA THR A 319 -4.40 5.29 -31.90
C THR A 319 -3.60 4.17 -32.60
N GLY A 320 -4.31 3.12 -33.06
CA GLY A 320 -3.88 2.22 -34.15
C GLY A 320 -3.14 0.93 -33.77
N SER A 321 -2.43 0.86 -32.65
CA SER A 321 -1.79 -0.38 -32.15
C SER A 321 -1.62 -0.33 -30.64
N PHE A 322 -2.57 -0.86 -29.89
CA PHE A 322 -2.50 -0.97 -28.43
C PHE A 322 -1.53 -2.08 -28.05
N ILE A 323 -0.33 -1.70 -27.63
CA ILE A 323 0.64 -2.63 -27.05
C ILE A 323 0.55 -2.48 -25.54
N PRO A 324 0.16 -3.54 -24.80
CA PRO A 324 0.18 -3.55 -23.34
C PRO A 324 1.57 -3.18 -22.80
N VAL A 325 1.61 -2.25 -21.86
CA VAL A 325 2.81 -1.77 -21.15
C VAL A 325 2.55 -1.90 -19.65
N ASN A 326 3.33 -2.75 -18.99
CA ASN A 326 3.21 -2.92 -17.55
C ASN A 326 3.48 -1.60 -16.80
N GLY A 327 2.82 -1.46 -15.66
CA GLY A 327 3.06 -0.38 -14.71
C GLY A 327 4.54 -0.34 -14.33
N ALA A 328 5.09 0.87 -14.27
CA ALA A 328 6.43 1.06 -13.76
C ALA A 328 6.44 0.82 -12.25
N GLU A 329 7.32 -0.05 -11.78
CA GLU A 329 7.64 -0.15 -10.35
C GLU A 329 8.25 1.18 -9.90
N THR A 330 7.70 1.73 -8.83
CA THR A 330 8.26 2.85 -8.10
C THR A 330 9.03 2.28 -6.93
N GLU A 331 10.35 2.45 -6.93
CA GLU A 331 11.17 2.09 -5.78
C GLU A 331 10.68 2.85 -4.55
N PRO A 332 10.12 2.16 -3.54
CA PRO A 332 9.66 2.83 -2.35
C PRO A 332 10.87 3.39 -1.58
N ALA A 333 10.67 4.49 -0.87
CA ALA A 333 11.69 4.97 0.05
C ALA A 333 11.84 3.97 1.22
N THR A 334 12.89 3.15 1.18
CA THR A 334 13.16 2.04 2.13
C THR A 334 14.36 2.27 3.04
N SER A 335 14.97 3.46 3.02
CA SER A 335 16.17 3.78 3.81
C SER A 335 16.02 3.54 5.31
N ASN A 336 14.77 3.52 5.81
CA ASN A 336 14.44 3.30 7.21
C ASN A 336 13.73 1.95 7.45
N LEU A 337 13.76 1.01 6.50
CA LEU A 337 13.29 -0.36 6.71
C LEU A 337 14.33 -1.09 7.56
N THR A 338 13.95 -1.47 8.78
CA THR A 338 14.85 -2.08 9.77
C THR A 338 14.73 -3.60 9.74
N THR A 339 13.72 -4.16 10.41
CA THR A 339 13.45 -5.61 10.48
C THR A 339 12.35 -6.05 9.50
N GLY A 340 11.77 -5.11 8.75
CA GLY A 340 10.71 -5.37 7.78
C GLY A 340 11.22 -6.02 6.48
N LYS A 341 10.27 -6.39 5.62
CA LYS A 341 10.53 -6.91 4.28
C LYS A 341 9.40 -6.59 3.31
N ILE A 342 9.70 -6.57 2.02
CA ILE A 342 8.73 -6.42 0.93
C ILE A 342 8.91 -7.58 -0.03
N GLU A 343 7.89 -8.43 -0.14
CA GLU A 343 7.85 -9.53 -1.09
C GLU A 343 7.01 -9.13 -2.31
N TYR A 344 7.63 -9.11 -3.49
CA TYR A 344 6.97 -8.84 -4.75
C TYR A 344 6.56 -10.14 -5.41
N TYR A 345 5.31 -10.22 -5.85
CA TYR A 345 4.77 -11.39 -6.54
C TYR A 345 4.39 -11.05 -7.99
N ALA A 346 4.51 -12.05 -8.85
CA ALA A 346 4.09 -11.91 -10.24
C ALA A 346 2.57 -11.61 -10.31
N PRO A 347 2.11 -10.81 -11.27
CA PRO A 347 0.69 -10.61 -11.50
C PRO A 347 -0.03 -11.95 -11.70
N GLY A 348 -1.08 -12.19 -10.89
CA GLY A 348 -1.89 -13.42 -10.90
C GLY A 348 -1.38 -14.55 -10.01
N ALA A 349 -0.25 -14.37 -9.30
CA ALA A 349 0.26 -15.37 -8.37
C ALA A 349 -0.69 -15.56 -7.17
N ASP A 350 -0.70 -16.77 -6.61
CA ASP A 350 -1.28 -17.06 -5.31
C ASP A 350 -0.24 -16.78 -4.22
N MET A 351 -0.30 -15.60 -3.59
CA MET A 351 0.65 -15.17 -2.55
C MET A 351 0.69 -16.05 -1.29
N THR A 352 -0.16 -17.09 -1.21
CA THR A 352 -0.13 -18.10 -0.15
C THR A 352 0.61 -19.38 -0.53
N LYS A 353 0.84 -19.61 -1.83
CA LYS A 353 1.45 -20.85 -2.35
C LYS A 353 2.68 -20.60 -3.20
N ASP A 354 2.64 -19.57 -4.04
CA ASP A 354 3.69 -19.25 -4.98
C ASP A 354 4.84 -18.54 -4.27
N GLU A 355 6.05 -18.64 -4.83
CA GLU A 355 7.23 -17.94 -4.32
C GLU A 355 7.27 -16.48 -4.85
N PRO A 356 7.79 -15.53 -4.05
CA PRO A 356 7.96 -14.16 -4.50
C PRO A 356 8.99 -14.06 -5.64
N THR A 357 8.74 -13.18 -6.60
CA THR A 357 9.68 -12.90 -7.70
C THR A 357 10.91 -12.13 -7.25
N SER A 358 10.77 -11.34 -6.18
CA SER A 358 11.89 -10.65 -5.52
C SER A 358 11.51 -10.30 -4.08
N THR A 359 12.51 -10.03 -3.25
CA THR A 359 12.30 -9.59 -1.88
C THR A 359 13.27 -8.48 -1.52
N THR A 360 12.75 -7.38 -1.00
CA THR A 360 13.54 -6.30 -0.41
C THR A 360 13.56 -6.50 1.10
N PHE A 361 14.75 -6.66 1.68
CA PHE A 361 14.92 -6.82 3.12
C PHE A 361 15.32 -5.50 3.78
N GLY A 362 14.84 -5.30 5.01
CA GLY A 362 15.32 -4.23 5.86
C GLY A 362 16.78 -4.43 6.26
N SER A 363 17.43 -3.31 6.62
CA SER A 363 18.86 -3.23 6.96
C SER A 363 19.33 -4.16 8.07
N LEU A 364 18.42 -4.67 8.91
CA LEU A 364 18.72 -5.57 10.03
C LEU A 364 18.30 -7.03 9.79
N VAL A 365 17.65 -7.35 8.67
CA VAL A 365 17.28 -8.73 8.30
C VAL A 365 18.34 -9.31 7.36
N GLN A 366 19.39 -9.93 7.92
CA GLN A 366 20.28 -10.81 7.14
C GLN A 366 19.70 -12.24 7.14
N PRO A 367 19.58 -12.92 5.99
CA PRO A 367 19.35 -14.36 5.97
C PRO A 367 20.56 -15.07 6.56
N GLU A 368 20.34 -16.02 7.48
CA GLU A 368 21.42 -16.89 7.98
C GLU A 368 22.03 -17.70 6.82
N PRO A 369 23.37 -17.80 6.71
CA PRO A 369 24.02 -18.59 5.68
C PRO A 369 23.77 -20.09 5.92
N SER A 370 23.10 -20.74 4.98
CA SER A 370 22.95 -22.20 4.95
C SER A 370 24.29 -22.85 4.57
N SER A 371 24.77 -23.78 5.40
CA SER A 371 26.03 -24.51 5.22
C SER A 371 26.03 -25.46 4.01
N PRO A 372 27.19 -25.72 3.36
CA PRO A 372 27.27 -26.32 2.03
C PRO A 372 27.25 -27.86 2.04
N GLY A 373 26.53 -28.45 1.07
CA GLY A 373 26.46 -29.90 0.85
C GLY A 373 26.47 -30.31 -0.63
N LYS A 374 27.65 -30.73 -1.11
CA LYS A 374 27.97 -31.78 -2.11
C LYS A 374 27.40 -31.72 -3.55
N THR A 375 28.27 -31.27 -4.47
CA THR A 375 28.81 -31.93 -5.70
C THR A 375 27.93 -32.80 -6.60
N GLY A 376 27.92 -32.47 -7.90
CA GLY A 376 27.68 -33.37 -9.05
C GLY A 376 28.37 -32.84 -10.33
N ALA A 377 29.16 -33.69 -10.99
CA ALA A 377 30.13 -33.40 -12.05
C ALA A 377 29.50 -33.29 -13.50
N PRO A 378 30.28 -32.90 -14.54
CA PRO A 378 29.83 -32.09 -15.68
C PRO A 378 29.45 -32.88 -16.94
N VAL A 379 28.77 -32.20 -17.89
CA VAL A 379 28.70 -32.66 -19.28
C VAL A 379 29.39 -31.62 -20.18
N GLU A 380 30.43 -32.07 -20.88
CA GLU A 380 31.15 -31.32 -21.91
C GLU A 380 30.25 -30.98 -23.10
N TYR A 381 30.35 -29.76 -23.62
CA TYR A 381 30.14 -29.55 -25.05
C TYR A 381 31.21 -28.64 -25.65
N ARG A 382 31.69 -29.07 -26.81
CA ARG A 382 32.84 -28.58 -27.57
C ARG A 382 32.56 -27.25 -28.28
N MET A 383 33.62 -26.44 -28.24
CA MET A 383 34.01 -25.26 -29.03
C MET A 383 33.32 -24.96 -30.36
N GLN A 384 33.09 -23.67 -30.62
CA GLN A 384 33.41 -23.05 -31.91
C GLN A 384 33.85 -21.58 -31.73
N THR A 385 34.92 -21.22 -32.46
CA THR A 385 35.74 -20.00 -32.37
C THR A 385 35.24 -18.83 -33.22
N SER A 386 35.71 -17.63 -32.82
CA SER A 386 35.53 -16.25 -33.35
C SER A 386 35.40 -16.02 -34.86
N ALA A 387 34.59 -15.02 -35.23
CA ALA A 387 34.72 -14.06 -36.37
C ALA A 387 33.35 -13.36 -36.59
N SER A 388 33.14 -12.15 -37.10
CA SER A 388 33.88 -10.93 -37.49
C SER A 388 32.79 -9.89 -37.88
N GLU A 389 33.17 -8.68 -38.29
CA GLU A 389 32.32 -7.57 -38.79
C GLU A 389 31.12 -7.97 -39.69
N PRO A 390 30.03 -7.16 -39.74
CA PRO A 390 28.81 -7.52 -40.43
C PRO A 390 28.92 -7.36 -41.96
N VAL A 391 28.49 -8.39 -42.69
CA VAL A 391 28.22 -8.35 -44.12
C VAL A 391 26.94 -7.53 -44.37
N GLN A 392 26.99 -6.56 -45.29
CA GLN A 392 25.80 -5.91 -45.86
C GLN A 392 24.92 -6.94 -46.57
N GLY A 393 23.70 -7.12 -46.09
CA GLY A 393 22.65 -7.94 -46.71
C GLY A 393 21.26 -7.45 -46.32
N ASN A 394 20.41 -7.21 -47.32
CA ASN A 394 19.12 -6.53 -47.24
C ASN A 394 18.08 -7.13 -46.26
N GLY A 395 17.40 -6.25 -45.51
CA GLY A 395 15.97 -6.38 -45.22
C GLY A 395 15.54 -7.09 -43.92
N LYS A 396 15.62 -6.38 -42.78
CA LYS A 396 14.66 -6.29 -41.64
C LYS A 396 15.43 -5.78 -40.41
N SER A 397 15.04 -4.62 -39.89
CA SER A 397 15.69 -3.97 -38.75
C SER A 397 15.47 -4.78 -37.46
N THR A 398 16.47 -5.57 -37.06
CA THR A 398 16.56 -6.15 -35.72
C THR A 398 16.86 -5.03 -34.73
N GLY A 399 16.01 -4.85 -33.70
CA GLY A 399 16.06 -3.76 -32.73
C GLY A 399 17.27 -3.72 -31.76
N TYR A 400 18.45 -4.15 -32.20
CA TYR A 400 19.71 -4.02 -31.48
C TYR A 400 20.45 -2.77 -31.98
N LYS A 401 20.69 -1.79 -31.09
CA LYS A 401 21.63 -0.71 -31.39
C LYS A 401 23.06 -1.26 -31.30
N ALA A 402 23.94 -0.77 -32.16
CA ALA A 402 25.37 -1.02 -32.02
C ALA A 402 25.84 -0.62 -30.61
N PRO A 403 26.67 -1.45 -29.92
CA PRO A 403 27.13 -1.15 -28.58
C PRO A 403 27.91 0.17 -28.57
N VAL A 404 27.89 0.85 -27.42
CA VAL A 404 28.61 2.10 -27.21
C VAL A 404 30.09 1.96 -27.63
N GLN A 405 30.56 2.79 -28.56
CA GLN A 405 31.98 2.90 -28.88
C GLN A 405 32.74 3.66 -27.79
N GLY A 406 33.67 2.98 -27.11
CA GLY A 406 34.64 3.55 -26.18
C GLY A 406 35.19 2.54 -25.17
N HIS A 407 36.42 2.75 -24.68
CA HIS A 407 37.09 1.90 -23.68
C HIS A 407 36.60 2.24 -22.25
N PHE A 408 35.34 1.97 -21.93
CA PHE A 408 34.76 2.33 -20.64
C PHE A 408 35.02 1.30 -19.52
N TYR A 409 35.42 0.08 -19.89
CA TYR A 409 35.69 -1.03 -18.99
C TYR A 409 36.60 -2.05 -19.69
N GLN A 410 37.19 -2.94 -18.90
CA GLN A 410 38.03 -4.05 -19.35
C GLN A 410 37.54 -5.35 -18.73
N VAL A 411 37.65 -6.44 -19.48
CA VAL A 411 37.45 -7.81 -18.97
C VAL A 411 38.77 -8.54 -19.09
N VAL A 412 39.34 -8.96 -17.96
CA VAL A 412 40.65 -9.61 -17.90
C VAL A 412 40.60 -10.94 -17.17
N GLY A 413 41.54 -11.82 -17.52
CA GLY A 413 41.65 -13.17 -16.98
C GLY A 413 42.48 -13.24 -15.70
N GLN A 414 42.64 -14.44 -15.17
CA GLN A 414 43.39 -14.67 -13.92
C GLN A 414 44.87 -14.28 -14.05
N ASP A 415 45.42 -14.31 -15.28
CA ASP A 415 46.77 -13.89 -15.61
C ASP A 415 46.89 -12.37 -15.87
N GLY A 416 45.80 -11.63 -15.69
CA GLY A 416 45.72 -10.17 -15.87
C GLY A 416 45.68 -9.72 -17.33
N LYS A 417 45.55 -10.64 -18.30
CA LYS A 417 45.46 -10.29 -19.73
C LYS A 417 44.02 -10.11 -20.19
N ASP A 418 43.85 -9.31 -21.24
CA ASP A 418 42.56 -9.07 -21.88
C ASP A 418 41.91 -10.38 -22.35
N MET A 419 40.61 -10.52 -22.05
CA MET A 419 39.80 -11.66 -22.43
C MET A 419 38.87 -11.33 -23.60
N ILE A 420 38.45 -12.38 -24.31
CA ILE A 420 37.38 -12.27 -25.30
C ILE A 420 36.04 -12.22 -24.55
N PHE A 421 35.19 -11.25 -24.88
CA PHE A 421 33.84 -11.10 -24.33
C PHE A 421 32.88 -10.56 -25.40
N CYS A 422 31.59 -10.83 -25.22
CA CYS A 422 30.51 -10.30 -26.04
C CYS A 422 29.80 -9.17 -25.30
N THR A 423 29.31 -8.18 -26.04
CA THR A 423 28.51 -7.10 -25.48
C THR A 423 27.20 -6.96 -26.25
N ALA A 424 26.13 -6.67 -25.52
CA ALA A 424 24.83 -6.35 -26.09
C ALA A 424 24.19 -5.24 -25.27
N GLN A 425 23.56 -4.29 -25.95
CA GLN A 425 22.84 -3.20 -25.28
C GLN A 425 21.39 -3.19 -25.74
N LYS A 426 20.46 -3.19 -24.77
CA LYS A 426 19.03 -3.00 -25.00
C LYS A 426 18.51 -1.99 -24.00
N LYS A 427 18.00 -0.86 -24.52
CA LYS A 427 17.58 0.30 -23.70
C LYS A 427 18.72 0.76 -22.78
N ASP A 428 18.49 0.75 -21.47
CA ASP A 428 19.39 1.23 -20.42
C ASP A 428 20.26 0.13 -19.81
N VAL A 429 20.24 -1.07 -20.38
CA VAL A 429 21.00 -2.23 -19.89
C VAL A 429 22.14 -2.57 -20.84
N LEU A 430 23.35 -2.65 -20.29
CA LEU A 430 24.54 -3.15 -20.96
C LEU A 430 24.87 -4.54 -20.43
N ALA A 431 24.76 -5.56 -21.29
CA ALA A 431 25.17 -6.92 -20.97
C ALA A 431 26.58 -7.18 -21.50
N ILE A 432 27.43 -7.75 -20.65
CA ILE A 432 28.81 -8.13 -20.92
C ILE A 432 28.95 -9.59 -20.52
N ALA A 433 29.36 -10.46 -21.44
CA ALA A 433 29.46 -11.89 -21.16
C ALA A 433 30.76 -12.48 -21.70
N THR A 434 31.38 -13.38 -20.95
CA THR A 434 32.56 -14.14 -21.40
C THR A 434 32.42 -15.62 -21.08
N ASP A 435 32.93 -16.47 -21.98
CA ASP A 435 32.85 -17.92 -21.88
C ASP A 435 33.98 -18.51 -21.01
N SER A 436 34.12 -18.00 -19.79
CA SER A 436 35.14 -18.43 -18.81
C SER A 436 34.51 -18.67 -17.44
N ASP A 437 35.12 -19.53 -16.62
CA ASP A 437 34.74 -19.68 -15.21
C ASP A 437 35.27 -18.51 -14.37
N PHE A 438 36.50 -18.05 -14.66
CA PHE A 438 37.11 -16.86 -14.07
C PHE A 438 37.07 -15.68 -15.03
N ALA A 439 36.59 -14.53 -14.58
CA ALA A 439 36.79 -13.26 -15.27
C ALA A 439 36.66 -12.08 -14.31
N MET A 440 37.45 -11.03 -14.56
CA MET A 440 37.40 -9.78 -13.82
C MET A 440 36.92 -8.66 -14.76
N LEU A 441 35.76 -8.08 -14.45
CA LEU A 441 35.29 -6.84 -15.07
C LEU A 441 35.78 -5.65 -14.24
N THR A 442 36.56 -4.76 -14.82
CA THR A 442 37.18 -3.63 -14.12
C THR A 442 37.09 -2.34 -14.92
N GLY A 443 37.10 -1.19 -14.25
CA GLY A 443 37.04 0.13 -14.89
C GLY A 443 37.25 1.29 -13.93
N LYS A 444 37.17 2.52 -14.45
CA LYS A 444 37.22 3.75 -13.64
C LYS A 444 35.83 4.33 -13.40
N MET A 445 35.63 5.01 -12.27
CA MET A 445 34.37 5.68 -11.94
C MET A 445 33.99 6.78 -12.95
N VAL A 446 34.97 7.50 -13.50
CA VAL A 446 34.75 8.51 -14.55
C VAL A 446 34.15 7.90 -15.83
N ASP A 447 34.51 6.67 -16.16
CA ASP A 447 33.99 5.96 -17.33
C ASP A 447 32.57 5.44 -17.09
N ILE A 448 32.23 5.12 -15.84
CA ILE A 448 30.86 4.81 -15.41
C ILE A 448 29.94 6.03 -15.53
N GLU A 449 30.43 7.23 -15.18
CA GLU A 449 29.67 8.47 -15.40
C GLU A 449 29.41 8.72 -16.89
N ALA A 450 30.38 8.41 -17.75
CA ALA A 450 30.25 8.53 -19.20
C ALA A 450 29.21 7.53 -19.76
N LEU A 451 29.24 6.27 -19.31
CA LEU A 451 28.22 5.27 -19.65
C LEU A 451 26.81 5.71 -19.21
N ARG A 452 26.69 6.33 -18.04
CA ARG A 452 25.42 6.86 -17.54
C ARG A 452 24.89 8.00 -18.41
N LYS A 453 25.76 8.91 -18.86
CA LYS A 453 25.40 9.98 -19.81
C LYS A 453 24.93 9.44 -21.16
N GLN A 454 25.36 8.24 -21.55
CA GLN A 454 24.92 7.55 -22.76
C GLN A 454 23.65 6.70 -22.56
N GLY A 455 23.04 6.78 -21.38
CA GLY A 455 21.75 6.15 -21.08
C GLY A 455 21.85 4.75 -20.49
N VAL A 456 23.06 4.23 -20.21
CA VAL A 456 23.23 2.97 -19.49
C VAL A 456 22.99 3.21 -17.99
N ARG A 457 22.08 2.47 -17.38
CA ARG A 457 21.78 2.53 -15.95
C ARG A 457 22.23 1.28 -15.20
N ARG A 458 22.34 0.16 -15.92
CA ARG A 458 22.62 -1.15 -15.35
C ARG A 458 23.63 -1.92 -16.20
N ILE A 459 24.56 -2.59 -15.54
CA ILE A 459 25.43 -3.59 -16.16
C ILE A 459 25.03 -4.97 -15.68
N ILE A 460 24.96 -5.92 -16.63
CA ILE A 460 24.91 -7.34 -16.36
C ILE A 460 26.24 -7.91 -16.81
N PHE A 461 26.99 -8.50 -15.89
CA PHE A 461 28.23 -9.22 -16.16
C PHE A 461 28.01 -10.70 -15.97
N ALA A 462 28.28 -11.50 -17.01
CA ALA A 462 28.07 -12.94 -16.98
C ALA A 462 29.35 -13.71 -17.35
N THR A 463 29.66 -14.71 -16.54
CA THR A 463 30.61 -15.77 -16.82
C THR A 463 29.87 -17.10 -16.95
N LYS A 464 30.57 -18.22 -17.17
CA LYS A 464 29.96 -19.56 -17.25
C LYS A 464 29.12 -19.92 -16.02
N ARG A 465 29.51 -19.43 -14.85
CA ARG A 465 28.97 -19.88 -13.55
C ARG A 465 28.41 -18.78 -12.68
N ALA A 466 28.58 -17.51 -13.06
CA ALA A 466 28.10 -16.39 -12.27
C ALA A 466 27.53 -15.31 -13.18
N THR A 467 26.37 -14.80 -12.79
CA THR A 467 25.78 -13.60 -13.39
C THR A 467 25.56 -12.58 -12.29
N SER A 468 26.21 -11.43 -12.46
CA SER A 468 26.18 -10.33 -11.52
C SER A 468 25.59 -9.11 -12.20
N THR A 469 24.61 -8.51 -11.54
CA THR A 469 23.97 -7.30 -12.02
C THR A 469 24.23 -6.19 -11.01
N PHE A 470 24.55 -4.99 -11.49
CA PHE A 470 24.67 -3.82 -10.62
C PHE A 470 24.22 -2.54 -11.32
N LEU A 471 23.75 -1.59 -10.52
CA LEU A 471 23.40 -0.26 -11.00
C LEU A 471 24.62 0.65 -11.02
N LEU A 472 24.72 1.47 -12.06
CA LEU A 472 25.81 2.43 -12.20
C LEU A 472 25.72 3.53 -11.13
N SER A 473 24.51 3.88 -10.68
CA SER A 473 24.32 4.87 -9.60
C SER A 473 24.89 4.38 -8.27
N GLU A 474 24.61 3.13 -7.89
CA GLU A 474 25.10 2.54 -6.64
C GLU A 474 26.61 2.40 -6.64
N LEU A 475 27.20 2.04 -7.79
CA LEU A 475 28.64 2.00 -7.95
C LEU A 475 29.26 3.40 -7.78
N LEU A 476 28.65 4.44 -8.36
CA LEU A 476 29.13 5.82 -8.23
C LEU A 476 29.03 6.37 -6.80
N GLU A 477 28.06 5.91 -6.00
CA GLU A 477 27.99 6.25 -4.58
C GLU A 477 29.18 5.67 -3.79
N LYS A 478 29.82 4.61 -4.31
CA LYS A 478 31.03 4.04 -3.71
C LYS A 478 32.32 4.76 -4.13
N ARG A 479 32.24 5.85 -4.90
CA ARG A 479 33.41 6.64 -5.33
C ARG A 479 34.25 7.15 -4.16
N ALA A 480 33.65 7.38 -2.99
CA ALA A 480 34.37 7.74 -1.77
C ALA A 480 35.40 6.66 -1.33
N TYR A 481 35.28 5.44 -1.84
CA TYR A 481 36.13 4.29 -1.50
C TYR A 481 37.15 3.94 -2.59
N GLY A 482 37.08 4.55 -3.79
CA GLY A 482 38.03 4.29 -4.87
C GLY A 482 37.58 4.88 -6.21
N GLU A 483 38.55 5.27 -7.05
CA GLU A 483 38.30 5.71 -8.43
C GLU A 483 38.33 4.55 -9.42
N THR A 484 38.84 3.39 -9.00
CA THR A 484 38.89 2.13 -9.76
C THR A 484 38.03 1.09 -9.07
N TRP A 485 37.28 0.33 -9.85
CA TRP A 485 36.41 -0.73 -9.35
C TRP A 485 36.69 -2.04 -10.08
N SER A 486 36.48 -3.16 -9.40
CA SER A 486 36.69 -4.49 -9.95
C SER A 486 35.63 -5.47 -9.45
N LEU A 487 34.97 -6.15 -10.38
CA LEU A 487 34.03 -7.24 -10.16
C LEU A 487 34.66 -8.55 -10.67
N ILE A 488 34.97 -9.45 -9.76
CA ILE A 488 35.61 -10.74 -10.04
C ILE A 488 34.56 -11.84 -9.91
N HIS A 489 34.45 -12.67 -10.94
CA HIS A 489 33.85 -13.99 -10.86
C HIS A 489 35.00 -15.00 -10.86
N ASP A 490 35.10 -15.88 -9.86
CA ASP A 490 36.17 -16.89 -9.75
C ASP A 490 35.66 -18.35 -9.87
N GLY A 491 34.54 -18.52 -10.56
CA GLY A 491 33.73 -19.73 -10.57
C GLY A 491 32.37 -19.42 -9.94
N GLU A 492 32.12 -19.94 -8.74
CA GLU A 492 30.88 -19.71 -8.00
C GLU A 492 30.93 -18.48 -7.09
N ASN A 493 32.13 -17.97 -6.76
CA ASN A 493 32.23 -16.77 -5.92
C ASN A 493 32.30 -15.51 -6.77
N VAL A 494 31.72 -14.47 -6.18
CA VAL A 494 31.70 -13.13 -6.74
C VAL A 494 32.19 -12.16 -5.70
N ALA A 495 33.20 -11.36 -6.06
CA ALA A 495 33.71 -10.28 -5.25
C ALA A 495 33.65 -8.97 -6.04
N PHE A 496 33.05 -7.94 -5.46
CA PHE A 496 33.05 -6.59 -6.02
C PHE A 496 33.80 -5.66 -5.08
N THR A 497 34.83 -4.98 -5.58
CA THR A 497 35.73 -4.16 -4.76
C THR A 497 35.93 -2.77 -5.36
N ALA A 498 35.89 -1.74 -4.50
CA ALA A 498 36.51 -0.44 -4.80
C ALA A 498 38.01 -0.54 -4.47
N VAL A 499 38.85 -0.52 -5.51
CA VAL A 499 40.20 -1.10 -5.50
C VAL A 499 41.15 -0.34 -4.58
N GLU A 500 41.11 0.99 -4.57
CA GLU A 500 42.10 1.82 -3.84
C GLU A 500 42.02 1.64 -2.33
N LYS A 501 40.82 1.50 -1.75
CA LYS A 501 40.64 1.23 -0.32
C LYS A 501 40.37 -0.25 -0.01
N MET A 502 40.43 -1.12 -1.02
CA MET A 502 40.07 -2.54 -0.91
C MET A 502 38.71 -2.76 -0.23
N MET A 503 37.77 -1.85 -0.46
CA MET A 503 36.45 -1.91 0.17
C MET A 503 35.58 -2.90 -0.58
N ASP A 504 35.06 -3.91 0.12
CA ASP A 504 34.04 -4.80 -0.43
C ASP A 504 32.73 -4.03 -0.63
N ILE A 505 32.29 -3.99 -1.87
CA ILE A 505 31.07 -3.33 -2.33
C ILE A 505 30.10 -4.34 -2.95
N SER A 506 30.29 -5.65 -2.70
CA SER A 506 29.44 -6.72 -3.21
C SER A 506 27.97 -6.59 -2.81
N SER A 507 27.66 -5.76 -1.80
CA SER A 507 26.31 -5.41 -1.41
C SER A 507 25.49 -4.70 -2.51
N ILE A 508 26.14 -4.13 -3.53
CA ILE A 508 25.44 -3.51 -4.68
C ILE A 508 25.14 -4.51 -5.81
N LEU A 509 25.52 -5.79 -5.64
CA LEU A 509 25.23 -6.82 -6.61
C LEU A 509 23.84 -7.41 -6.39
N THR A 510 23.01 -7.38 -7.44
CA THR A 510 21.86 -8.27 -7.55
C THR A 510 22.32 -9.59 -8.16
N ARG A 511 22.43 -10.65 -7.34
CA ARG A 511 22.81 -11.99 -7.82
C ARG A 511 21.59 -12.71 -8.39
N LEU A 512 21.67 -13.13 -9.65
CA LEU A 512 20.75 -14.10 -10.23
C LEU A 512 21.37 -15.49 -10.03
N GLN A 513 20.80 -16.32 -9.17
CA GLN A 513 21.24 -17.72 -9.09
C GLN A 513 20.88 -18.41 -10.41
N THR A 514 21.90 -18.89 -11.12
CA THR A 514 21.71 -19.84 -12.22
C THR A 514 21.64 -21.23 -11.60
N LYS A 515 20.56 -21.95 -11.86
CA LYS A 515 20.39 -23.35 -11.43
C LYS A 515 21.39 -24.27 -12.13
#